data_AF-A0A2V9R7L0-F1
#
_entry.id   AF-A0A2V9R7L0-F1
#
_cell.length_a   1.000
_cell.length_b   1.000
_cell.length_c   1.000
_cell.angle_alpha   90.00
_cell.angle_beta   90.00
_cell.angle_gamma   90.00
#
_symmetry.space_group_name_H-M   'P 1'
#
loop_
_entity.id
_entity.type
_entity.pdbx_description
1 polymer ?
#
loop_
_entity_poly.entity_id
_entity_poly.type
_entity_poly.pdbx_seq_one_letter_code
_entity_poly.pdbx_strand_id
1 'polypeptide(L)'
;MAKRASLIIFLSVSILTSRQIKAQSNLTRKLSGVIVTQKNEAVEGVSVIAWTGSGEQRTVSDADGHFGLTVSTEPLKLKIEPGRWIQAQHRAKRLLLLRTNSAG
;
A
#
# COMPACT_ATOMS: atom_id res chain seq x y z
N MET A 1 -5.19 30.62 -56.22
CA MET A 1 -5.93 30.54 -54.94
C MET A 1 -5.98 29.13 -54.32
N ALA A 2 -5.38 28.09 -54.92
CA ALA A 2 -5.45 26.69 -54.42
C ALA A 2 -4.52 26.35 -53.22
N LYS A 3 -3.44 27.12 -53.01
CA LYS A 3 -2.45 26.83 -51.95
C LYS A 3 -2.93 27.15 -50.52
N ARG A 4 -3.91 28.04 -50.37
CA ARG A 4 -4.45 28.45 -49.06
C ARG A 4 -5.50 27.46 -48.53
N ALA A 5 -6.27 26.84 -49.42
CA ALA A 5 -7.20 25.77 -49.06
C ALA A 5 -6.48 24.50 -48.56
N SER A 6 -5.29 24.22 -49.09
CA SER A 6 -4.47 23.07 -48.72
C SER A 6 -3.90 23.17 -47.29
N LEU A 7 -3.55 24.38 -46.82
CA LEU A 7 -3.02 24.59 -45.48
C LEU A 7 -4.09 24.40 -44.39
N ILE A 8 -5.34 24.76 -44.70
CA ILE A 8 -6.47 24.64 -43.78
C ILE A 8 -6.83 23.16 -43.57
N ILE A 9 -6.82 22.35 -44.63
CA ILE A 9 -7.13 20.91 -44.55
C ILE A 9 -6.08 20.17 -43.70
N PHE A 10 -4.79 20.52 -43.85
CA PHE A 10 -3.73 19.93 -43.03
C PHE A 10 -3.89 20.25 -41.54
N LEU A 11 -4.33 21.47 -41.21
CA LEU A 11 -4.54 21.90 -39.82
C LEU A 11 -5.73 21.17 -39.18
N SER A 12 -6.78 20.86 -39.94
CA SER A 12 -7.96 20.12 -39.45
C SER A 12 -7.62 18.66 -39.07
N VAL A 13 -6.74 18.01 -39.83
CA VAL A 13 -6.40 16.58 -39.63
C VAL A 13 -5.57 16.36 -38.36
N SER A 14 -4.75 17.33 -37.94
CA SER A 14 -3.93 17.22 -36.73
C SER A 14 -4.73 17.36 -35.43
N ILE A 15 -5.92 17.95 -35.46
CA ILE A 15 -6.76 18.14 -34.26
C ILE A 15 -7.54 16.85 -33.93
N LEU A 16 -7.82 15.98 -34.92
CA LEU A 16 -8.58 14.74 -34.72
C LEU A 16 -7.77 13.58 -34.13
N THR A 17 -6.44 13.63 -34.13
CA THR A 17 -5.61 12.56 -33.53
C THR A 17 -5.29 12.81 -32.06
N SER A 18 -5.80 13.91 -31.50
CA SER A 18 -5.61 14.22 -30.09
C SER A 18 -6.48 13.34 -29.18
N ARG A 19 -5.83 12.28 -28.68
CA ARG A 19 -5.99 11.73 -27.32
C ARG A 19 -7.26 10.90 -27.05
N GLN A 20 -7.29 9.69 -27.58
CA GLN A 20 -7.73 8.57 -26.75
C GLN A 20 -6.50 7.97 -26.05
N ILE A 21 -6.03 8.66 -25.00
CA ILE A 21 -5.31 7.96 -23.94
C ILE A 21 -6.37 7.06 -23.33
N LYS A 22 -6.39 5.79 -23.73
CA LYS A 22 -7.23 4.79 -23.10
C LYS A 22 -6.93 4.89 -21.62
N ALA A 23 -7.93 5.28 -20.83
CA ALA A 23 -7.92 5.09 -19.40
C ALA A 23 -7.81 3.58 -19.20
N GLN A 24 -6.58 3.08 -19.15
CA GLN A 24 -6.30 1.72 -18.74
C GLN A 24 -6.72 1.71 -17.28
N SER A 25 -7.94 1.24 -17.01
CA SER A 25 -8.42 1.06 -15.65
C SER A 25 -7.44 0.11 -14.99
N ASN A 26 -6.53 0.66 -14.20
CA ASN A 26 -5.71 -0.13 -13.31
C ASN A 26 -6.69 -0.79 -12.36
N LEU A 27 -7.06 -2.04 -12.63
CA LEU A 27 -7.98 -2.79 -11.80
C LEU A 27 -7.35 -2.90 -10.41
N THR A 28 -8.03 -2.33 -9.43
CA THR A 28 -7.61 -2.38 -8.03
C THR A 28 -8.51 -3.31 -7.24
N ARG A 29 -7.95 -3.94 -6.21
CA ARG A 29 -8.65 -4.72 -5.20
C ARG A 29 -8.29 -4.24 -3.80
N LYS A 30 -9.19 -4.48 -2.85
CA LYS A 30 -8.92 -4.28 -1.42
C LYS A 30 -8.26 -5.53 -0.85
N LEU A 31 -7.08 -5.38 -0.27
CA LEU A 31 -6.41 -6.37 0.56
C LEU A 31 -6.62 -5.96 2.02
N SER A 32 -7.25 -6.81 2.81
CA SER A 32 -7.49 -6.56 4.24
C SER A 32 -7.28 -7.81 5.06
N GLY A 33 -6.94 -7.65 6.33
CA GLY A 33 -6.75 -8.75 7.26
C GLY A 33 -6.57 -8.27 8.69
N VAL A 34 -6.27 -9.22 9.58
CA VAL A 34 -5.99 -8.99 11.00
C VAL A 34 -4.63 -9.58 11.33
N ILE A 35 -3.80 -8.85 12.07
CA ILE A 35 -2.49 -9.33 12.52
C ILE A 35 -2.61 -9.73 13.98
N VAL A 36 -2.30 -10.99 14.24
CA VAL A 36 -2.37 -11.59 15.56
C VAL A 36 -1.06 -12.27 15.96
N THR A 37 -0.81 -12.36 17.27
CA THR A 37 0.29 -13.18 17.82
C THR A 37 -0.05 -14.68 17.75
N GLN A 38 0.91 -15.55 18.07
CA GLN A 38 0.66 -16.99 18.22
C GLN A 38 -0.39 -17.32 19.29
N LYS A 39 -0.68 -16.38 20.19
CA LYS A 39 -1.72 -16.51 21.24
C LYS A 39 -3.07 -15.94 20.82
N ASN A 40 -3.23 -15.59 19.54
CA ASN A 40 -4.44 -14.96 18.99
C ASN A 40 -4.75 -13.57 19.59
N GLU A 41 -3.72 -12.84 20.02
CA GLU A 41 -3.86 -11.46 20.49
C GLU A 41 -3.64 -10.49 19.32
N ALA A 42 -4.51 -9.49 19.13
CA ALA A 42 -4.38 -8.46 18.11
C ALA A 42 -3.09 -7.63 18.29
N VAL A 43 -2.46 -7.23 17.19
CA VAL A 43 -1.19 -6.49 17.21
C VAL A 43 -1.31 -5.16 16.48
N GLU A 44 -1.24 -4.08 17.26
CA GLU A 44 -1.21 -2.70 16.77
C GLU A 44 0.17 -2.31 16.21
N GLY A 45 0.16 -1.42 15.22
CA GLY A 45 1.34 -0.69 14.79
C GLY A 45 2.24 -1.47 13.81
N VAL A 46 1.85 -2.67 13.38
CA VAL A 46 2.61 -3.50 12.45
C VAL A 46 2.58 -2.87 11.06
N SER A 47 3.74 -2.74 10.40
CA SER A 47 3.78 -2.21 9.04
C SER A 47 3.52 -3.34 8.04
N VAL A 48 2.54 -3.12 7.16
CA VAL A 48 2.19 -4.04 6.07
C VAL A 48 2.56 -3.38 4.76
N ILE A 49 3.43 -4.06 4.00
CA ILE A 49 3.98 -3.55 2.75
C ILE A 49 3.64 -4.53 1.63
N ALA A 50 2.96 -4.04 0.60
CA ALA A 50 2.58 -4.79 -0.59
C ALA A 50 3.32 -4.24 -1.81
N TRP A 51 4.03 -5.10 -2.53
CA TRP A 51 4.62 -4.78 -3.84
C TRP A 51 3.85 -5.46 -4.94
N THR A 52 3.48 -4.69 -5.94
CA THR A 52 2.87 -5.12 -7.19
C THR A 52 3.72 -4.61 -8.37
N GLY A 53 3.41 -5.02 -9.61
CA GLY A 53 4.06 -4.48 -10.80
C GLY A 53 3.85 -2.97 -10.99
N SER A 54 2.76 -2.43 -10.44
CA SER A 54 2.41 -1.01 -10.44
C SER A 54 3.10 -0.20 -9.34
N GLY A 55 3.73 -0.84 -8.36
CA GLY A 55 4.50 -0.18 -7.31
C GLY A 55 4.30 -0.74 -5.91
N GLU A 56 4.62 0.08 -4.92
CA GLU A 56 4.60 -0.28 -3.51
C GLU A 56 3.50 0.46 -2.76
N GLN A 57 2.77 -0.26 -1.91
CA GLN A 57 1.74 0.28 -1.03
C GLN A 57 2.02 -0.12 0.41
N ARG A 58 1.80 0.80 1.35
CA ARG A 58 2.09 0.61 2.78
C ARG A 58 0.91 1.02 3.65
N THR A 59 0.67 0.27 4.71
CA THR A 59 -0.27 0.63 5.78
C THR A 59 0.26 0.16 7.13
N VAL A 60 -0.44 0.52 8.19
CA VAL A 60 -0.14 0.14 9.57
C VAL A 60 -1.40 -0.49 10.17
N SER A 61 -1.23 -1.54 10.97
CA SER A 61 -2.36 -2.13 11.70
C SER A 61 -2.86 -1.22 12.82
N ASP A 62 -4.18 -1.16 13.00
CA ASP A 62 -4.82 -0.41 14.09
C ASP A 62 -4.81 -1.17 15.43
N ALA A 63 -5.46 -0.60 16.45
CA ALA A 63 -5.53 -1.15 17.81
C ALA A 63 -6.15 -2.56 17.86
N ASP A 64 -7.04 -2.88 16.93
CA ASP A 64 -7.69 -4.18 16.79
C ASP A 64 -6.89 -5.13 15.85
N GLY A 65 -5.70 -4.68 15.40
CA GLY A 65 -4.82 -5.42 14.51
C GLY A 65 -5.29 -5.44 13.06
N HIS A 66 -6.32 -4.69 12.70
CA HIS A 66 -6.85 -4.64 11.33
C HIS A 66 -5.94 -3.81 10.42
N PHE A 67 -5.82 -4.25 9.17
CA PHE A 67 -5.19 -3.46 8.12
C PHE A 67 -6.00 -3.51 6.83
N GLY A 68 -5.86 -2.47 6.01
CA GLY A 68 -6.47 -2.37 4.70
C GLY A 68 -5.57 -1.62 3.72
N LEU A 69 -5.45 -2.17 2.50
CA LEU A 69 -4.70 -1.61 1.39
C LEU A 69 -5.51 -1.73 0.09
N THR A 70 -5.45 -0.69 -0.74
CA THR A 70 -5.90 -0.78 -2.13
C THR A 70 -4.69 -1.09 -3.00
N VAL A 71 -4.68 -2.25 -3.65
CA VAL A 71 -3.57 -2.73 -4.48
C VAL A 71 -4.07 -3.11 -5.87
N SER A 72 -3.18 -3.12 -6.86
CA SER A 72 -3.53 -3.66 -8.19
C SER A 72 -3.90 -5.15 -8.12
N THR A 73 -4.73 -5.61 -9.05
CA THR A 73 -5.18 -7.02 -9.12
C THR A 73 -4.10 -8.00 -9.57
N GLU A 74 -2.95 -7.50 -9.99
CA GLU A 74 -1.80 -8.31 -10.37
C GLU A 74 -1.19 -9.10 -9.19
N PRO A 75 -0.30 -10.07 -9.46
CA PRO A 75 0.42 -10.78 -8.42
C PRO A 75 1.17 -9.81 -7.50
N LEU A 76 1.11 -10.09 -6.19
CA LEU A 76 1.72 -9.24 -5.17
C LEU A 76 2.69 -10.04 -4.31
N LYS A 77 3.68 -9.33 -3.77
CA LYS A 77 4.49 -9.78 -2.64
C LYS A 77 4.09 -8.99 -1.40
N LEU A 78 3.92 -9.67 -0.28
CA LEU A 78 3.56 -9.05 0.99
C LEU A 78 4.72 -9.22 1.98
N LYS A 79 5.07 -8.14 2.68
CA LYS A 79 5.99 -8.18 3.84
C LYS A 79 5.30 -7.55 5.03
N ILE A 80 5.48 -8.19 6.16
CA ILE A 80 4.99 -7.74 7.45
C ILE A 80 6.22 -7.40 8.29
N GLU A 81 6.35 -6.15 8.70
CA GLU A 81 7.44 -5.67 9.53
C GLU A 81 6.92 -5.27 10.91
N PRO A 82 7.60 -5.64 12.01
CA PRO A 82 7.24 -5.17 13.34
C PRO A 82 7.21 -3.65 13.37
N GLY A 83 6.10 -3.10 13.85
CA GLY A 83 6.00 -1.68 14.17
C GLY A 83 7.10 -1.23 15.10
N ARG A 84 7.59 0.00 14.92
CA ARG A 84 8.54 0.62 15.87
C ARG A 84 8.04 0.56 17.33
N TRP A 85 6.72 0.54 17.54
CA TRP A 85 6.07 0.43 18.84
C TRP A 85 6.16 -0.96 19.48
N ILE A 86 6.21 -2.04 18.68
CA ILE A 86 6.25 -3.43 19.19
C ILE A 86 7.61 -3.74 19.83
N GLN A 87 8.70 -3.16 19.30
CA GLN A 87 10.03 -3.29 19.90
C GLN A 87 10.12 -2.65 21.30
N ALA A 88 9.40 -1.54 21.53
CA ALA A 88 9.38 -0.87 22.84
C ALA A 88 8.63 -1.70 23.90
N GLN A 89 7.50 -2.31 23.54
CA GLN A 89 6.70 -3.10 24.48
C GLN A 89 7.36 -4.42 24.89
N HIS A 90 7.97 -5.15 23.97
CA HIS A 90 8.73 -6.36 24.32
C HIS A 90 9.92 -6.06 25.24
N ARG A 91 10.60 -4.93 25.04
CA ARG A 91 11.70 -4.50 25.91
C ARG A 91 11.21 -4.08 27.29
N ALA A 92 10.13 -3.31 27.36
CA ALA A 92 9.54 -2.87 28.63
C ALA A 92 9.02 -4.03 29.48
N LYS A 93 8.32 -5.00 28.87
CA LYS A 93 7.79 -6.18 29.56
C LYS A 93 8.90 -7.09 30.09
N ARG A 94 10.00 -7.25 29.33
CA ARG A 94 11.18 -8.01 29.76
C ARG A 94 11.94 -7.34 30.90
N LEU A 95 12.06 -6.01 30.87
CA LEU A 95 12.66 -5.24 31.97
C LEU A 95 11.82 -5.30 33.25
N LEU A 96 10.48 -5.31 33.14
CA LEU A 96 9.61 -5.43 34.31
C LEU A 96 9.73 -6.80 34.98
N LEU A 97 9.77 -7.89 34.18
CA LEU A 97 9.96 -9.25 34.69
C LEU A 97 11.31 -9.46 35.39
N LEU A 98 12.36 -8.77 34.94
CA LEU A 98 13.67 -8.82 35.60
C LEU A 98 13.68 -8.05 36.93
N ARG A 99 12.88 -6.98 37.07
CA ARG A 99 12.76 -6.23 38.33
C ARG A 99 11.97 -6.98 39.40
N THR A 100 10.92 -7.72 39.03
CA THR A 100 10.07 -8.43 40.01
C THR A 100 10.71 -9.70 40.56
N ASN A 101 11.70 -10.27 39.86
CA ASN A 101 12.46 -11.44 40.34
C ASN A 101 13.69 -11.08 41.21
N SER A 102 13.87 -9.80 41.56
CA SER A 102 14.97 -9.30 42.39
C SER A 102 14.56 -8.97 43.82
N ALA A 103 13.31 -9.20 44.21
CA ALA A 103 12.86 -9.11 45.60
C ALA A 103 12.58 -10.52 46.11
N GLY A 104 13.62 -11.12 46.70
CA GLY A 104 13.46 -12.24 47.62
C GLY A 104 12.84 -11.80 48.94
#